data_AF-A0A2E2N0D1-F1
#
_entry.id   AF-A0A2E2N0D1-F1
#
_cell.length_a   1.000
_cell.length_b   1.000
_cell.length_c   1.000
_cell.angle_alpha   90.00
_cell.angle_beta   90.00
_cell.angle_gamma   90.00
#
_symmetry.space_group_name_H-M   'P 1'
#
loop_
_entity.id
_entity.type
_entity.pdbx_description
1 polymer ?
#
loop_
_entity_poly.entity_id
_entity_poly.type
_entity_poly.pdbx_seq_one_letter_code
_entity_poly.pdbx_strand_id
1 'polypeptide(L)' 'MSTLTYAQRSTLASRGVIVTIEYSDGTVRCRTKEGMKTYTKRDLQEMAKPRFMDRLTAWIGGVAQ' A
#
# COMPACT_ATOMS: atom_id res chain seq x y z
N MET A 1 -11.09 12.27 5.79
CA MET A 1 -10.96 11.21 4.77
C MET A 1 -9.81 10.31 5.15
N SER A 2 -10.08 9.05 5.53
CA SER A 2 -9.03 8.07 5.84
C SER A 2 -8.29 7.69 4.56
N THR A 3 -6.97 7.81 4.57
CA THR A 3 -6.15 7.86 3.34
C THR A 3 -5.63 6.53 2.83
N LEU A 4 -5.87 5.46 3.58
CA LEU A 4 -5.65 4.08 3.16
C LEU A 4 -6.91 3.27 3.44
N THR A 5 -7.32 2.45 2.48
CA THR A 5 -8.43 1.53 2.68
C THR A 5 -8.07 0.44 3.69
N TYR A 6 -9.09 -0.17 4.32
CA TYR A 6 -8.88 -1.28 5.27
C TYR A 6 -8.06 -2.42 4.65
N ALA A 7 -8.34 -2.76 3.39
CA ALA A 7 -7.57 -3.76 2.65
C ALA A 7 -6.09 -3.39 2.51
N GLN A 8 -5.78 -2.12 2.19
CA GLN A 8 -4.39 -1.67 2.08
C GLN A 8 -3.66 -1.74 3.42
N ARG A 9 -4.32 -1.33 4.51
CA ARG A 9 -3.78 -1.46 5.87
C ARG A 9 -3.52 -2.92 6.24
N SER A 10 -4.43 -3.83 5.87
CA SER A 10 -4.24 -5.26 6.08
C SER A 10 -3.06 -5.80 5.29
N THR A 11 -2.89 -5.42 4.01
CA THR A 11 -1.73 -5.83 3.19
C THR A 11 -0.42 -5.31 3.77
N LEU A 12 -0.39 -4.06 4.22
CA LEU A 12 0.77 -3.46 4.87
C LEU A 12 1.09 -4.16 6.20
N ALA A 13 0.08 -4.46 7.01
CA ALA A 13 0.24 -5.20 8.26
C ALA A 13 0.80 -6.61 8.02
N SER A 14 0.33 -7.32 6.99
CA SER A 14 0.89 -8.62 6.58
C SER A 14 2.35 -8.52 6.12
N ARG A 15 2.77 -7.36 5.62
CA ARG A 15 4.17 -7.05 5.27
C ARG A 15 5.00 -6.54 6.45
N GLY A 16 4.39 -6.44 7.64
CA GLY A 16 5.05 -5.92 8.85
C GLY A 16 5.16 -4.40 8.88
N VAL A 17 4.33 -3.68 8.12
CA VAL A 17 4.24 -2.22 8.11
C VAL A 17 2.93 -1.80 8.77
N ILE A 18 3.00 -1.27 9.98
CA ILE A 18 1.83 -0.86 10.77
C ILE A 18 1.72 0.66 10.74
N VAL A 19 0.64 1.20 10.21
CA VAL A 19 0.40 2.65 10.20
C VAL A 19 0.11 3.14 11.63
N THR A 20 0.87 4.11 12.11
CA THR A 20 0.71 4.68 13.47
C THR A 20 0.16 6.10 13.44
N ILE A 21 0.71 6.99 12.62
CA ILE A 21 0.31 8.40 12.57
C ILE A 21 0.17 8.85 11.12
N GLU A 22 -0.95 9.48 10.78
CA GLU A 22 -1.13 10.16 9.50
C GLU A 22 -0.99 11.67 9.74
N TYR A 23 -0.01 12.31 9.09
CA TYR A 23 0.21 13.74 9.18
C TYR A 23 -0.65 14.49 8.16
N SER A 24 -1.04 15.72 8.49
CA SER A 24 -1.85 16.58 7.61
C SER A 24 -1.15 16.95 6.30
N ASP A 25 0.19 16.94 6.30
CA ASP A 25 1.04 17.12 5.11
C ASP A 25 0.93 15.95 4.11
N GLY A 26 0.35 14.83 4.53
CA GLY A 26 0.14 13.65 3.69
C GLY A 26 1.23 12.61 3.77
N THR A 27 2.17 12.77 4.69
CA THR A 27 3.08 11.72 5.15
C THR A 27 2.41 10.85 6.22
N VAL A 28 2.88 9.62 6.32
CA VAL A 28 2.33 8.61 7.23
C VAL A 28 3.49 7.92 7.92
N ARG A 29 3.55 8.04 9.24
CA ARG A 29 4.50 7.31 10.07
C ARG A 29 4.01 5.87 10.23
N CYS A 30 4.88 4.93 9.89
CA CYS A 30 4.64 3.52 10.03
C CYS A 30 5.69 2.89 10.95
N ARG A 31 5.29 1.86 11.67
CA ARG A 31 6.17 0.99 12.43
C ARG A 31 6.47 -0.24 11.59
N THR A 32 7.74 -0.47 11.31
CA THR A 32 8.26 -1.65 10.62
C THR A 32 9.08 -2.50 11.60
N LYS A 33 9.54 -3.68 11.15
CA LYS A 33 10.46 -4.53 11.93
C LYS A 33 11.81 -3.85 12.20
N GLU A 34 12.26 -2.97 11.32
CA GLU A 34 13.50 -2.19 11.48
C GLU A 34 13.33 -0.96 12.39
N GLY A 35 12.10 -0.48 12.60
CA GLY A 35 11.82 0.67 13.45
C GLY A 35 10.70 1.55 12.93
N MET A 36 10.63 2.80 13.37
CA MET A 36 9.67 3.77 12.84
C MET A 36 10.20 4.38 11.56
N LYS A 37 9.43 4.29 10.47
CA LYS A 37 9.77 4.87 9.17
C LYS A 37 8.60 5.69 8.65
N THR A 38 8.90 6.84 8.06
CA THR A 38 7.89 7.71 7.47
C THR A 38 7.80 7.42 5.98
N TYR A 39 6.58 7.21 5.52
CA TYR A 39 6.27 6.96 4.12
C TYR A 39 5.30 8.02 3.61
N THR A 40 5.28 8.23 2.30
CA THR A 40 4.22 9.04 1.68
C THR A 40 2.99 8.18 1.44
N LYS A 41 1.82 8.82 1.31
CA LYS A 41 0.59 8.12 0.92
C LYS A 41 0.77 7.28 -0.35
N ARG A 42 1.43 7.85 -1.37
CA ARG A 42 1.64 7.18 -2.65
C ARG A 42 2.49 5.92 -2.48
N ASP A 43 3.56 6.02 -1.71
CA ASP A 43 4.45 4.90 -1.41
C ASP A 43 3.71 3.75 -0.70
N LEU A 44 2.88 4.08 0.31
CA LEU A 44 2.05 3.08 1.00
C LEU A 44 1.00 2.46 0.09
N GLN A 45 0.41 3.23 -0.83
CA GLN A 45 -0.52 2.69 -1.81
C GLN A 45 0.18 1.73 -2.76
N GLU A 46 1.38 2.04 -3.25
CA GLU A 46 2.16 1.15 -4.10
C GLU A 46 2.61 -0.11 -3.38
N MET A 47 3.05 0.02 -2.13
CA MET A 47 3.37 -1.12 -1.27
C MET A 47 2.14 -1.97 -0.92
N ALA A 48 0.95 -1.36 -0.88
CA ALA A 48 -0.29 -2.07 -0.60
C ALA A 48 -0.98 -2.61 -1.86
N LYS A 49 -0.51 -2.26 -3.07
CA LYS A 49 -1.06 -2.79 -4.32
C LYS A 49 -0.85 -4.31 -4.31
N PRO A 50 -1.93 -5.11 -4.33
CA PRO A 50 -1.79 -6.52 -4.59
C PRO A 50 -1.27 -6.68 -6.01
N ARG A 51 -0.42 -7.69 -6.25
CA ARG A 51 0.08 -8.10 -7.58
C ARG A 51 -1.04 -8.52 -8.56
N PHE A 52 -2.30 -8.29 -8.19
CA PHE A 52 -3.49 -8.63 -8.95
C PHE A 52 -3.73 -7.68 -10.13
N MET A 53 -3.27 -6.42 -10.07
CA MET A 53 -3.35 -5.55 -11.25
C MET A 53 -2.50 -6.06 -12.42
N ASP A 54 -1.36 -6.71 -12.13
CA ASP A 54 -0.56 -7.41 -13.14
C ASP A 54 -1.38 -8.51 -13.86
N ARG A 55 -2.23 -9.21 -13.11
CA ARG A 55 -3.02 -10.32 -13.64
C ARG A 55 -4.22 -9.84 -14.45
N LEU A 56 -4.86 -8.73 -14.11
CA LEU A 56 -5.92 -8.15 -14.94
C LEU A 56 -5.35 -7.53 -16.24
N THR A 57 -4.19 -6.87 -16.18
CA THR A 57 -3.48 -6.41 -17.39
C THR A 57 -3.03 -7.59 -18.26
N ALA A 58 -2.54 -8.68 -17.68
CA ALA A 58 -2.17 -9.89 -18.41
C ALA A 58 -3.36 -10.58 -19.09
N TRP A 59 -4.57 -10.52 -18.51
CA TRP A 59 -5.77 -11.11 -19.11
C TRP A 59 -6.35 -10.26 -20.25
N ILE A 60 -6.33 -8.92 -20.15
CA ILE A 60 -6.77 -8.06 -21.25
C ILE A 60 -5.76 -8.07 -22.42
N GLY A 61 -4.47 -8.23 -22.14
CA GLY A 61 -3.43 -8.41 -23.16
C GLY A 61 -3.44 -9.78 -23.85
N GLY A 62 -4.14 -10.78 -23.31
CA GLY A 62 -4.24 -12.14 -23.87
C GLY A 62 -5.46 -12.40 -24.77
N VAL A 63 -6.35 -11.40 -24.94
CA VAL A 63 -7.54 -11.48 -25.84
C VAL A 63 -7.29 -10.68 -27.14
N ALA A 64 -6.03 -10.43 -27.47
CA ALA A 64 -5.59 -9.92 -28.77
C ALA A 64 -4.52 -10.86 -29.35
N GLN A 65 -4.90 -12.12 -29.61
CA GLN A 65 -4.14 -13.02 -30.47
C GLN A 65 -5.08 -13.78 -31.39
#